data_AF-A0AAW7BVC7-F1
#
_entry.id   AF-A0AAW7BVC7-F1
#
_cell.length_a   1.000
_cell.length_b   1.000
_cell.length_c   1.000
_cell.angle_alpha   90.00
_cell.angle_beta   90.00
_cell.angle_gamma   90.00
#
_symmetry.space_group_name_H-M   'P 1'
#
loop_
_entity.id
_entity.type
_entity.pdbx_description
1 polymer ?
#
loop_
_entity_poly.entity_id
_entity_poly.type
_entity_poly.pdbx_seq_one_letter_code
_entity_poly.pdbx_strand_id
1 'polypeptide(L)'
;MAVAFAAAVALGGCAQPPRLPASVDALPERVELSDVQFFPQQEFQCGPAALATMLNQRGVRVTPRELKDRVFIPGREGSLQVELVAAAREKGMLVYPLRPRLENILTEVAAGNPVLILQNQGLGWLPVWHFAVVVGFDRNRHELILRSGITERLVIDFTAFDVTWKRSQRWAVLTVPADRLPATAEPTAWLRAAHDLEETGQPALAEQAYRTATKAWPQESLGWFALANARYSDGNLGDAEDALRHSVGAKPGFAAGWFNLANVLSERGCPQQAGAAASCARHLAPDDARFSQRIGSTAAAGDGCQAVPVCPAN
;
A
#
# COMPACT_ATOMS: atom_id res chain seq x y z
N MET A 1 -44.33 20.71 47.59
CA MET A 1 -43.08 19.98 47.93
C MET A 1 -42.97 18.80 46.97
N ALA A 2 -42.18 18.92 45.91
CA ALA A 2 -41.90 17.82 45.00
C ALA A 2 -40.46 17.98 44.53
N VAL A 3 -39.57 17.18 45.11
CA VAL A 3 -38.14 17.15 44.79
C VAL A 3 -37.97 16.21 43.60
N ALA A 4 -37.54 16.73 42.46
CA ALA A 4 -37.13 15.94 41.31
C ALA A 4 -35.65 15.55 41.47
N PHE A 5 -35.39 14.28 41.78
CA PHE A 5 -34.05 13.70 41.76
C PHE A 5 -33.66 13.42 40.30
N ALA A 6 -32.73 14.20 39.76
CA ALA A 6 -32.06 13.88 38.52
C ALA A 6 -31.03 12.77 38.77
N ALA A 7 -31.31 11.55 38.30
CA ALA A 7 -30.35 10.46 38.30
C ALA A 7 -29.32 10.70 37.18
N ALA A 8 -28.10 11.10 37.56
CA ALA A 8 -26.96 11.11 36.66
C ALA A 8 -26.50 9.66 36.42
N VAL A 9 -26.85 9.10 35.27
CA VAL A 9 -26.34 7.80 34.82
C VAL A 9 -24.91 8.00 34.30
N ALA A 10 -23.93 7.59 35.10
CA ALA A 10 -22.54 7.52 34.68
C ALA A 10 -22.34 6.33 33.72
N LEU A 11 -22.29 6.58 32.42
CA LEU A 11 -21.87 5.60 31.42
C LEU A 11 -20.34 5.45 31.43
N GLY A 12 -19.82 4.73 32.43
CA GLY A 12 -18.43 4.29 32.47
C GLY A 12 -18.19 3.12 31.51
N GLY A 13 -18.11 3.40 30.21
CA GLY A 13 -17.63 2.40 29.25
C GLY A 13 -16.15 2.13 29.49
N CYS A 14 -15.79 0.94 30.00
CA CYS A 14 -14.40 0.53 30.16
C CYS A 14 -13.76 0.35 28.77
N ALA A 15 -13.07 1.38 28.27
CA ALA A 15 -12.20 1.24 27.11
C ALA A 15 -11.02 0.36 27.52
N GLN A 16 -10.98 -0.88 27.04
CA GLN A 16 -9.84 -1.76 27.25
C GLN A 16 -8.67 -1.31 26.38
N PRO A 17 -7.43 -1.29 26.90
CA PRO A 17 -6.27 -0.94 26.10
C PRO A 17 -6.09 -1.92 24.93
N PRO A 18 -5.56 -1.48 23.79
CA PRO A 18 -5.24 -2.37 22.68
C PRO A 18 -4.27 -3.45 23.17
N ARG A 19 -4.62 -4.73 22.99
CA ARG A 19 -3.74 -5.85 23.31
C ARG A 19 -2.62 -5.90 22.28
N LEU A 20 -1.41 -5.54 22.71
CA LEU A 20 -0.22 -5.62 21.87
C LEU A 20 0.35 -7.05 21.91
N PRO A 21 0.76 -7.62 20.76
CA PRO A 21 1.41 -8.93 20.73
C PRO A 21 2.84 -8.85 21.30
N ALA A 22 3.37 -9.98 21.77
CA ALA A 22 4.73 -10.07 22.31
C ALA A 22 5.83 -9.64 21.31
N SER A 23 5.55 -9.64 20.01
CA SER A 23 6.48 -9.12 18.99
C SER A 23 6.78 -7.62 19.19
N VAL A 24 5.89 -6.87 19.84
CA VAL A 24 6.11 -5.45 20.17
C VAL A 24 7.18 -5.29 21.26
N ASP A 25 7.40 -6.32 22.09
CA ASP A 25 8.39 -6.25 23.16
C ASP A 25 9.83 -6.18 22.64
N ALA A 26 10.05 -6.67 21.42
CA ALA A 26 11.33 -6.61 20.72
C ALA A 26 11.63 -5.22 20.11
N LEU A 27 10.65 -4.32 20.02
CA LEU A 27 10.87 -2.96 19.54
C LEU A 27 11.64 -2.14 20.59
N PRO A 28 12.32 -1.03 20.21
CA PRO A 28 12.90 -0.11 21.18
C PRO A 28 11.85 0.36 22.20
N GLU A 29 12.27 0.71 23.41
CA GLU A 29 11.35 1.20 24.46
C GLU A 29 10.69 2.53 24.06
N ARG A 30 11.49 3.45 23.53
CA ARG A 30 11.07 4.78 23.07
C ARG A 30 11.71 5.10 21.73
N VAL A 31 10.91 5.66 20.82
CA VAL A 31 11.36 6.18 19.53
C VAL A 31 10.70 7.53 19.29
N GLU A 32 11.45 8.52 18.80
CA GLU A 32 10.89 9.77 18.29
C GLU A 32 11.70 10.19 17.07
N LEU A 33 11.03 10.34 15.93
CA LEU A 33 11.59 10.79 14.67
C LEU A 33 11.63 12.32 14.67
N SER A 34 12.63 12.89 15.35
CA SER A 34 12.77 14.34 15.57
C SER A 34 12.83 15.14 14.28
N ASP A 35 13.44 14.58 13.24
CA ASP A 35 13.72 15.28 11.98
C ASP A 35 12.49 15.36 11.06
N VAL A 36 11.37 14.73 11.44
CA VAL A 36 10.12 14.79 10.68
C VAL A 36 9.54 16.19 10.80
N GLN A 37 9.57 16.91 9.67
CA GLN A 37 9.12 18.29 9.55
C GLN A 37 7.66 18.47 9.99
N PHE A 38 7.42 19.52 10.77
CA PHE A 38 6.09 19.94 11.17
C PHE A 38 5.63 21.18 10.42
N PHE A 39 4.40 21.11 9.89
CA PHE A 39 3.72 22.26 9.30
C PHE A 39 2.52 22.63 10.19
N PRO A 40 2.60 23.72 10.98
CA PRO A 40 1.48 24.15 11.81
C PRO A 40 0.32 24.60 10.93
N GLN A 41 -0.90 24.18 11.29
CA GLN A 41 -2.09 24.38 10.46
C GLN A 41 -3.30 24.86 11.27
N GLN A 42 -4.08 25.78 10.69
CA GLN A 42 -5.41 26.18 11.20
C GLN A 42 -6.52 25.35 10.50
N GLU A 43 -7.79 25.55 10.88
CA GLU A 43 -8.93 24.71 10.45
C GLU A 43 -8.94 24.37 8.94
N PHE A 44 -9.34 23.13 8.64
CA PHE A 44 -9.52 22.56 7.29
C PHE A 44 -8.26 22.31 6.43
N GLN A 45 -7.05 22.43 6.99
CA GLN A 45 -5.78 22.19 6.27
C GLN A 45 -5.02 20.93 6.74
N CYS A 46 -5.66 20.05 7.52
CA CYS A 46 -4.98 18.91 8.12
C CYS A 46 -4.47 17.86 7.11
N GLY A 47 -5.17 17.67 6.00
CA GLY A 47 -4.74 16.77 4.92
C GLY A 47 -3.45 17.26 4.23
N PRO A 48 -3.44 18.44 3.59
CA PRO A 48 -2.28 18.94 2.84
C PRO A 48 -1.01 19.03 3.67
N ALA A 49 -1.11 19.45 4.94
CA ALA A 49 0.05 19.57 5.80
C ALA A 49 0.56 18.20 6.30
N ALA A 50 -0.32 17.28 6.67
CA ALA A 50 0.09 15.91 7.00
C ALA A 50 0.74 15.21 5.80
N LEU A 51 0.21 15.38 4.59
CA LEU A 51 0.84 14.85 3.37
C LEU A 51 2.16 15.55 3.05
N ALA A 52 2.26 16.87 3.20
CA ALA A 52 3.52 17.58 3.02
C ALA A 52 4.59 17.03 3.98
N THR A 53 4.26 16.83 5.26
CA THR A 53 5.15 16.19 6.24
C THR A 53 5.65 14.83 5.73
N MET A 54 4.73 13.97 5.25
CA MET A 54 5.07 12.63 4.76
C MET A 54 5.97 12.65 3.51
N LEU A 55 5.71 13.57 2.58
CA LEU A 55 6.48 13.72 1.33
C LEU A 55 7.87 14.31 1.58
N ASN A 56 7.98 15.34 2.42
CA ASN A 56 9.28 15.97 2.73
C ASN A 56 10.21 15.01 3.48
N GLN A 57 9.69 14.14 4.34
CA GLN A 57 10.48 13.07 4.97
C GLN A 57 11.15 12.15 3.94
N ARG A 58 10.59 12.06 2.73
CA ARG A 58 11.10 11.24 1.62
C ARG A 58 11.89 12.05 0.61
N GLY A 59 12.25 13.30 0.95
CA GLY A 59 13.02 14.19 0.09
C GLY A 59 12.19 14.90 -0.99
N VAL A 60 10.88 14.66 -1.04
CA VAL A 60 9.98 15.36 -1.96
C VAL A 60 9.60 16.71 -1.35
N ARG A 61 10.29 17.76 -1.80
CA ARG A 61 10.09 19.13 -1.28
C ARG A 61 8.75 19.68 -1.78
N VAL A 62 7.78 19.77 -0.87
CA VAL A 62 6.45 20.34 -1.15
C VAL A 62 5.95 21.13 0.07
N THR A 63 5.09 22.11 -0.17
CA THR A 63 4.44 22.84 0.93
C THR A 63 2.94 22.48 1.03
N PRO A 64 2.32 22.63 2.22
CA PRO A 64 0.86 22.44 2.35
C PRO A 64 0.06 23.33 1.41
N ARG A 65 0.58 24.53 1.11
CA ARG A 65 -0.04 25.49 0.18
C ARG A 65 -0.09 24.96 -1.24
N GLU A 66 0.99 24.35 -1.72
CA GLU A 66 1.05 23.72 -3.06
C GLU A 66 0.10 22.52 -3.18
N LEU A 67 -0.16 21.82 -2.07
CA LEU A 67 -1.05 20.65 -2.05
C LEU A 67 -2.52 21.03 -1.85
N LYS A 68 -2.81 22.24 -1.35
CA LYS A 68 -4.18 22.66 -1.02
C LYS A 68 -5.11 22.52 -2.21
N ASP A 69 -4.74 23.04 -3.38
CA ASP A 69 -5.61 23.06 -4.56
C ASP A 69 -5.81 21.66 -5.20
N ARG A 70 -5.00 20.67 -4.79
CA ARG A 70 -5.11 19.28 -5.25
C ARG A 70 -5.88 18.39 -4.28
N VAL A 71 -5.82 18.70 -2.98
CA VAL A 71 -6.30 17.80 -1.91
C VAL A 71 -7.52 18.37 -1.17
N PHE A 72 -7.87 19.64 -1.40
CA PHE A 72 -9.01 20.32 -0.77
C PHE A 72 -10.22 20.35 -1.72
N ILE A 73 -11.39 19.97 -1.20
CA ILE A 73 -12.67 20.09 -1.94
C ILE A 73 -13.50 21.22 -1.34
N PRO A 74 -13.76 22.32 -2.07
CA PRO A 74 -14.49 23.50 -1.56
C PRO A 74 -15.88 23.22 -0.97
N GLY A 75 -16.58 22.17 -1.42
CA GLY A 75 -17.92 21.79 -0.93
C GLY A 75 -17.94 20.80 0.24
N ARG A 76 -16.78 20.39 0.77
CA ARG A 76 -16.67 19.38 1.84
C ARG A 76 -15.80 19.80 3.02
N GLU A 77 -15.39 21.08 3.07
CA GLU A 77 -14.60 21.68 4.16
C GLU A 77 -13.49 20.76 4.68
N GLY A 78 -12.71 20.14 3.78
CA GLY A 78 -11.67 19.20 4.20
C GLY A 78 -11.06 18.38 3.07
N SER A 79 -10.15 17.49 3.47
CA SER A 79 -9.47 16.55 2.58
C SER A 79 -10.00 15.14 2.76
N LEU A 80 -10.05 14.38 1.66
CA LEU A 80 -10.45 12.98 1.69
C LEU A 80 -9.22 12.08 1.60
N GLN A 81 -9.35 10.86 2.13
CA GLN A 81 -8.29 9.82 2.01
C GLN A 81 -7.89 9.61 0.55
N VAL A 82 -8.86 9.55 -0.36
CA VAL A 82 -8.63 9.31 -1.80
C VAL A 82 -7.78 10.43 -2.42
N GLU A 83 -8.08 11.70 -2.13
CA GLU A 83 -7.32 12.83 -2.68
C GLU A 83 -5.89 12.89 -2.15
N LEU A 84 -5.68 12.58 -0.87
CA LEU A 84 -4.33 12.49 -0.28
C LEU A 84 -3.51 11.38 -0.94
N VAL A 85 -4.14 10.22 -1.13
CA VAL A 85 -3.52 9.07 -1.78
C VAL A 85 -3.17 9.40 -3.23
N ALA A 86 -4.09 10.02 -3.97
CA ALA A 86 -3.86 10.44 -5.35
C ALA A 86 -2.73 11.47 -5.45
N ALA A 87 -2.75 12.52 -4.62
CA ALA A 87 -1.70 13.54 -4.62
C ALA A 87 -0.32 12.99 -4.22
N ALA A 88 -0.26 12.03 -3.28
CA ALA A 88 0.99 11.35 -2.95
C ALA A 88 1.54 10.56 -4.16
N ARG A 89 0.66 9.84 -4.86
CA ARG A 89 0.99 9.11 -6.08
C ARG A 89 1.51 10.07 -7.13
N GLU A 90 0.82 11.16 -7.46
CA GLU A 90 1.30 12.15 -8.44
C GLU A 90 2.72 12.70 -8.15
N LYS A 91 3.16 12.63 -6.89
CA LYS A 91 4.51 13.01 -6.45
C LYS A 91 5.54 11.88 -6.48
N GLY A 92 5.23 10.78 -7.18
CA GLY A 92 6.15 9.67 -7.37
C GLY A 92 6.22 8.69 -6.20
N MET A 93 5.24 8.71 -5.30
CA MET A 93 5.28 7.92 -4.07
C MET A 93 4.28 6.77 -4.09
N LEU A 94 4.74 5.58 -3.74
CA LEU A 94 3.89 4.44 -3.44
C LEU A 94 3.19 4.70 -2.10
N VAL A 95 1.86 4.54 -2.07
CA VAL A 95 1.07 4.69 -0.84
C VAL A 95 0.73 3.31 -0.30
N TYR A 96 1.43 2.89 0.75
CA TYR A 96 1.31 1.55 1.33
C TYR A 96 0.32 1.56 2.49
N PRO A 97 -0.80 0.79 2.43
CA PRO A 97 -1.74 0.70 3.53
C PRO A 97 -1.22 -0.22 4.64
N LEU A 98 -1.29 0.24 5.89
CA LEU A 98 -0.95 -0.59 7.04
C LEU A 98 -2.15 -1.46 7.46
N ARG A 99 -1.86 -2.63 8.04
CA ARG A 99 -2.89 -3.41 8.71
C ARG A 99 -3.46 -2.60 9.89
N PRO A 100 -4.78 -2.69 10.16
CA PRO A 100 -5.50 -1.84 11.12
C PRO A 100 -5.24 -2.26 12.58
N ARG A 101 -3.97 -2.24 12.98
CA ARG A 101 -3.51 -2.61 14.32
C ARG A 101 -2.32 -1.75 14.75
N LEU A 102 -2.31 -1.36 16.02
CA LEU A 102 -1.36 -0.40 16.58
C LEU A 102 0.09 -0.89 16.48
N GLU A 103 0.33 -2.20 16.59
CA GLU A 103 1.67 -2.78 16.46
C GLU A 103 2.34 -2.50 15.11
N ASN A 104 1.57 -2.37 14.04
CA ASN A 104 2.13 -2.05 12.72
C ASN A 104 2.59 -0.59 12.67
N ILE A 105 1.87 0.32 13.33
CA ILE A 105 2.32 1.71 13.48
C ILE A 105 3.63 1.76 14.26
N LEU A 106 3.69 1.07 15.41
CA LEU A 106 4.90 1.06 16.26
C LEU A 106 6.10 0.47 15.51
N THR A 107 5.89 -0.62 14.76
CA THR A 107 6.96 -1.27 13.98
C THR A 107 7.51 -0.36 12.89
N GLU A 108 6.63 0.36 12.16
CA GLU A 108 7.07 1.30 11.13
C GLU A 108 7.80 2.52 11.70
N VAL A 109 7.27 3.10 12.78
CA VAL A 109 7.94 4.23 13.45
C VAL A 109 9.30 3.81 13.99
N ALA A 110 9.41 2.61 14.56
CA ALA A 110 10.70 2.05 15.00
C ALA A 110 11.68 1.83 13.84
N ALA A 111 11.17 1.56 12.64
CA ALA A 111 11.97 1.44 11.41
C ALA A 111 12.28 2.80 10.75
N GLY A 112 11.92 3.93 11.38
CA GLY A 112 12.17 5.27 10.83
C GLY A 112 11.11 5.77 9.85
N ASN A 113 9.96 5.11 9.78
CA ASN A 113 8.87 5.48 8.88
C ASN A 113 7.76 6.19 9.67
N PRO A 114 7.55 7.51 9.50
CA PRO A 114 6.38 8.16 10.06
C PRO A 114 5.11 7.62 9.39
N VAL A 115 3.99 7.64 10.12
CA VAL A 115 2.74 7.03 9.66
C VAL A 115 1.64 8.09 9.55
N LEU A 116 1.05 8.23 8.37
CA LEU A 116 -0.10 9.08 8.15
C LEU A 116 -1.37 8.34 8.62
N ILE A 117 -2.14 8.98 9.49
CA ILE A 117 -3.35 8.39 10.08
C ILE A 117 -4.53 9.34 9.95
N LEU A 118 -5.74 8.79 10.05
CA LEU A 118 -6.99 9.55 10.13
C LEU A 118 -7.68 9.24 11.46
N GLN A 119 -8.05 10.28 12.19
CA GLN A 119 -8.87 10.16 13.40
C GLN A 119 -10.21 10.84 13.21
N ASN A 120 -11.21 10.36 13.95
CA ASN A 120 -12.41 11.14 14.22
C ASN A 120 -12.39 11.59 15.69
N GLN A 121 -12.02 12.85 15.90
CA GLN A 121 -11.90 13.48 17.23
C GLN A 121 -13.25 13.99 17.75
N GLY A 122 -14.30 13.96 16.92
CA GLY A 122 -15.64 14.42 17.28
C GLY A 122 -16.45 13.40 18.09
N LEU A 123 -17.74 13.66 18.22
CA LEU A 123 -18.71 12.73 18.81
C LEU A 123 -19.37 11.90 17.70
N GLY A 124 -20.00 10.77 18.04
CA GLY A 124 -20.63 9.89 17.04
C GLY A 124 -21.64 10.57 16.12
N TRP A 125 -22.30 11.64 16.60
CA TRP A 125 -23.31 12.43 15.86
C TRP A 125 -22.77 13.74 15.27
N LEU A 126 -21.53 14.14 15.62
CA LEU A 126 -20.82 15.31 15.11
C LEU A 126 -19.36 14.90 14.84
N PRO A 127 -19.08 14.25 13.69
CA PRO A 127 -17.74 13.79 13.38
C PRO A 127 -16.81 14.97 13.11
N VAL A 128 -15.57 14.89 13.61
CA VAL A 128 -14.49 15.82 13.32
C VAL A 128 -13.30 15.03 12.80
N TRP A 129 -13.16 14.98 11.48
CA TRP A 129 -12.13 14.21 10.79
C TRP A 129 -10.79 14.96 10.80
N HIS A 130 -9.73 14.28 11.19
CA HIS A 130 -8.43 14.90 11.39
C HIS A 130 -7.28 13.99 10.96
N PHE A 131 -6.49 14.47 10.00
CA PHE A 131 -5.23 13.82 9.64
C PHE A 131 -4.11 14.25 10.57
N ALA A 132 -3.28 13.29 10.96
CA ALA A 132 -2.08 13.52 11.74
C ALA A 132 -0.99 12.55 11.30
N VAL A 133 0.25 12.82 11.73
CA VAL A 133 1.39 11.95 11.43
C VAL A 133 1.97 11.44 12.74
N VAL A 134 1.99 10.12 12.92
CA VAL A 134 2.65 9.47 14.05
C VAL A 134 4.16 9.46 13.78
N VAL A 135 4.93 10.01 14.71
CA VAL A 135 6.39 10.17 14.60
C VAL A 135 7.14 9.58 15.78
N GLY A 136 6.46 9.07 16.79
CA GLY A 136 7.13 8.47 17.94
C GLY A 136 6.20 7.70 18.84
N PHE A 137 6.79 6.97 19.77
CA PHE A 137 6.10 6.27 20.84
C PHE A 137 7.00 6.07 22.07
N ASP A 138 6.36 5.84 23.20
CA ASP A 138 6.96 5.35 24.44
C ASP A 138 6.12 4.15 24.92
N ARG A 139 6.71 2.94 24.87
CA ARG A 139 5.99 1.71 25.24
C ARG A 139 5.74 1.61 26.73
N ASN A 140 6.67 2.10 27.56
CA ASN A 140 6.55 2.04 29.01
C ASN A 140 5.44 2.97 29.52
N ARG A 141 5.26 4.11 28.86
CA ARG A 141 4.20 5.06 29.18
C ARG A 141 2.92 4.84 28.38
N HIS A 142 2.93 3.91 27.43
CA HIS A 142 1.85 3.67 26.46
C HIS A 142 1.42 4.95 25.72
N GLU A 143 2.40 5.75 25.27
CA GLU A 143 2.15 7.03 24.61
C GLU A 143 2.61 7.02 23.15
N LEU A 144 1.84 7.66 22.27
CA LEU A 144 2.25 8.03 20.91
C LEU A 144 2.60 9.52 20.86
N ILE A 145 3.49 9.87 19.93
CA ILE A 145 3.88 11.24 19.61
C ILE A 145 3.45 11.55 18.17
N LEU A 146 2.64 12.58 17.99
CA LEU A 146 2.04 12.97 16.71
C LEU A 146 2.43 14.41 16.33
N ARG A 147 2.62 14.63 15.03
CA ARG A 147 2.49 15.94 14.39
C ARG A 147 1.00 16.16 14.09
N SER A 148 0.36 17.14 14.74
CA SER A 148 -1.11 17.27 14.68
C SER A 148 -1.60 18.70 14.91
N GLY A 149 -2.32 19.26 13.94
CA GLY A 149 -2.90 20.60 14.07
C GLY A 149 -1.84 21.69 14.20
N ILE A 150 -1.96 22.53 15.23
CA ILE A 150 -0.94 23.53 15.60
C ILE A 150 0.11 22.97 16.57
N THR A 151 -0.03 21.71 16.99
CA THR A 151 0.83 21.09 18.00
C THR A 151 1.88 20.21 17.33
N GLU A 152 3.14 20.66 17.38
CA GLU A 152 4.28 19.90 16.83
C GLU A 152 4.48 18.57 17.55
N ARG A 153 4.36 18.56 18.87
CA ARG A 153 4.59 17.38 19.69
C ARG A 153 3.36 17.04 20.53
N LEU A 154 2.34 16.49 19.88
CA LEU A 154 1.15 16.03 20.57
C LEU A 154 1.42 14.63 21.15
N VAL A 155 1.40 14.51 22.47
CA VAL A 155 1.52 13.23 23.18
C VAL A 155 0.11 12.73 23.52
N ILE A 156 -0.19 11.48 23.21
CA ILE A 156 -1.49 10.85 23.46
C ILE A 156 -1.33 9.39 23.89
N ASP A 157 -2.14 8.97 24.86
CA ASP A 157 -2.20 7.57 25.31
C ASP A 157 -2.70 6.62 24.20
N PHE A 158 -2.18 5.40 24.16
CA PHE A 158 -2.53 4.35 23.18
C PHE A 158 -4.03 4.06 23.11
N THR A 159 -4.70 4.02 24.26
CA THR A 159 -6.14 3.75 24.35
C THR A 159 -6.93 4.93 23.81
N ALA A 160 -6.59 6.15 24.22
CA ALA A 160 -7.24 7.38 23.73
C ALA A 160 -7.07 7.54 22.20
N PHE A 161 -5.88 7.22 21.70
CA PHE A 161 -5.61 7.17 20.26
C PHE A 161 -6.48 6.12 19.56
N ASP A 162 -6.50 4.86 20.02
CA ASP A 162 -7.22 3.79 19.34
C ASP A 162 -8.73 4.03 19.31
N VAL A 163 -9.31 4.67 20.33
CA VAL A 163 -10.74 5.03 20.36
C VAL A 163 -11.12 5.95 19.20
N THR A 164 -10.31 6.98 18.93
CA THR A 164 -10.57 7.95 17.85
C THR A 164 -10.14 7.42 16.49
N TRP A 165 -9.10 6.60 16.44
CA TRP A 165 -8.59 5.95 15.23
C TRP A 165 -9.53 4.85 14.73
N LYS A 166 -10.12 4.05 15.62
CA LYS A 166 -11.11 3.00 15.29
C LYS A 166 -12.30 3.53 14.49
N ARG A 167 -12.72 4.77 14.73
CA ARG A 167 -13.82 5.42 14.01
C ARG A 167 -13.50 5.68 12.53
N SER A 168 -12.22 5.72 12.16
CA SER A 168 -11.76 5.78 10.76
C SER A 168 -11.56 4.40 10.13
N GLN A 169 -12.03 3.33 10.79
CA GLN A 169 -11.65 1.94 10.49
C GLN A 169 -10.14 1.69 10.66
N ARG A 170 -9.49 2.45 11.55
CA ARG A 170 -8.04 2.41 11.79
C ARG A 170 -7.23 2.62 10.50
N TRP A 171 -7.63 3.62 9.73
CA TRP A 171 -6.94 3.95 8.49
C TRP A 171 -5.54 4.50 8.80
N ALA A 172 -4.53 3.90 8.19
CA ALA A 172 -3.13 4.31 8.29
C ALA A 172 -2.39 3.94 7.00
N VAL A 173 -1.54 4.84 6.53
CA VAL A 173 -0.74 4.65 5.33
C VAL A 173 0.67 5.18 5.50
N LEU A 174 1.60 4.65 4.71
CA LEU A 174 2.92 5.20 4.48
C LEU A 174 3.01 5.79 3.09
N THR A 175 3.92 6.76 2.92
CA THR A 175 4.46 7.13 1.62
C THR A 175 5.88 6.60 1.52
N VAL A 176 6.14 5.73 0.53
CA VAL A 176 7.44 5.07 0.35
C VAL A 176 7.88 5.13 -1.11
N PRO A 177 9.20 5.27 -1.38
CA PRO A 177 9.73 5.08 -2.73
C PRO A 177 9.47 3.65 -3.23
N ALA A 178 9.32 3.49 -4.55
CA ALA A 178 9.04 2.20 -5.19
C ALA A 178 10.18 1.16 -5.03
N ASP A 179 11.38 1.56 -4.62
CA ASP A 179 12.53 0.68 -4.36
C ASP A 179 12.77 0.33 -2.88
N ARG A 180 11.92 0.82 -1.98
CA ARG A 180 12.09 0.58 -0.54
C ARG A 180 10.83 -0.01 0.09
N LEU A 181 10.99 -1.22 0.62
CA LEU A 181 9.92 -1.89 1.36
C LEU A 181 9.74 -1.30 2.77
N PRO A 182 8.48 -1.14 3.22
CA PRO A 182 8.13 -0.94 4.63
C PRO A 182 8.61 -2.10 5.51
N ALA A 183 8.75 -1.85 6.81
CA ALA A 183 9.13 -2.90 7.77
C ALA A 183 8.02 -3.97 7.93
N THR A 184 6.78 -3.61 7.66
CA THR A 184 5.58 -4.45 7.72
C THR A 184 5.07 -4.84 6.33
N ALA A 185 5.95 -4.83 5.33
CA ALA A 185 5.59 -5.12 3.95
C ALA A 185 5.03 -6.56 3.80
N GLU A 186 3.88 -6.68 3.15
CA GLU A 186 3.27 -7.95 2.74
C GLU A 186 3.13 -7.98 1.21
N PRO A 187 3.36 -9.14 0.56
CA PRO A 187 3.39 -9.22 -0.91
C PRO A 187 2.13 -8.66 -1.56
N THR A 188 0.95 -9.12 -1.13
CA THR A 188 -0.33 -8.72 -1.72
C THR A 188 -0.61 -7.23 -1.53
N ALA A 189 -0.29 -6.66 -0.36
CA ALA A 189 -0.51 -5.24 -0.09
C ALA A 189 0.44 -4.38 -0.91
N TRP A 190 1.69 -4.79 -1.04
CA TRP A 190 2.69 -4.11 -1.87
C TRP A 190 2.33 -4.14 -3.35
N LEU A 191 1.96 -5.31 -3.89
CA LEU A 191 1.57 -5.47 -5.29
C LEU A 191 0.32 -4.66 -5.63
N ARG A 192 -0.66 -4.57 -4.72
CA ARG A 192 -1.82 -3.69 -4.90
C ARG A 192 -1.41 -2.22 -4.96
N ALA A 193 -0.55 -1.77 -4.05
CA ALA A 193 -0.07 -0.40 -4.05
C ALA A 193 0.81 -0.06 -5.27
N ALA A 194 1.53 -1.04 -5.81
CA ALA A 194 2.27 -0.91 -7.07
C ALA A 194 1.33 -0.81 -8.28
N HIS A 195 0.30 -1.66 -8.35
CA HIS A 195 -0.73 -1.58 -9.39
C HIS A 195 -1.48 -0.24 -9.35
N ASP A 196 -1.75 0.28 -8.16
CA ASP A 196 -2.35 1.60 -8.02
C ASP A 196 -1.47 2.74 -8.59
N LEU A 197 -0.14 2.60 -8.63
CA LEU A 197 0.74 3.56 -9.34
C LEU A 197 0.57 3.45 -10.85
N GLU A 198 0.46 2.23 -11.37
CA GLU A 198 0.23 1.95 -12.79
C GLU A 198 -1.07 2.60 -13.28
N GLU A 199 -2.18 2.35 -12.58
CA GLU A 199 -3.50 2.90 -12.88
C GLU A 199 -3.56 4.44 -12.77
N THR A 200 -2.64 5.04 -12.02
CA THR A 200 -2.55 6.51 -11.85
C THR A 200 -1.49 7.15 -12.74
N GLY A 201 -1.06 6.47 -13.80
CA GLY A 201 -0.20 7.03 -14.84
C GLY A 201 1.29 7.04 -14.49
N GLN A 202 1.73 6.17 -13.58
CA GLN A 202 3.13 6.03 -13.19
C GLN A 202 3.68 4.62 -13.47
N PRO A 203 3.63 4.16 -14.73
CA PRO A 203 4.03 2.79 -15.09
C PRO A 203 5.50 2.48 -14.76
N ALA A 204 6.41 3.45 -14.90
CA ALA A 204 7.82 3.26 -14.56
C ALA A 204 8.05 3.00 -13.06
N LEU A 205 7.29 3.67 -12.19
CA LEU A 205 7.38 3.46 -10.75
C LEU A 205 6.69 2.17 -10.33
N ALA A 206 5.60 1.78 -11.01
CA ALA A 206 4.96 0.48 -10.83
C ALA A 206 5.92 -0.66 -11.20
N GLU A 207 6.60 -0.57 -12.35
CA GLU A 207 7.63 -1.54 -12.79
C GLU A 207 8.77 -1.66 -11.76
N GLN A 208 9.26 -0.52 -11.24
CA GLN A 208 10.23 -0.51 -10.14
C GLN A 208 9.70 -1.19 -8.88
N ALA A 209 8.44 -0.94 -8.50
CA ALA A 209 7.83 -1.56 -7.34
C ALA A 209 7.61 -3.08 -7.52
N TYR A 210 7.21 -3.53 -8.70
CA TYR A 210 7.12 -4.96 -9.02
C TYR A 210 8.49 -5.63 -8.98
N ARG A 211 9.54 -4.98 -9.51
CA ARG A 211 10.93 -5.46 -9.40
C ARG A 211 11.41 -5.54 -7.94
N THR A 212 11.01 -4.60 -7.08
CA THR A 212 11.28 -4.68 -5.65
C THR A 212 10.57 -5.88 -5.02
N ALA A 213 9.32 -6.14 -5.43
CA ALA A 213 8.55 -7.27 -4.95
C ALA A 213 9.18 -8.61 -5.33
N THR A 214 9.67 -8.77 -6.56
CA THR A 214 10.28 -10.02 -7.03
C THR A 214 11.60 -10.34 -6.33
N LYS A 215 12.33 -9.32 -5.89
CA LYS A 215 13.55 -9.50 -5.06
C LYS A 215 13.22 -9.95 -3.64
N ALA A 216 12.18 -9.38 -3.03
CA ALA A 216 11.83 -9.67 -1.64
C ALA A 216 11.03 -10.96 -1.49
N TRP A 217 10.18 -11.28 -2.46
CA TRP A 217 9.35 -12.47 -2.49
C TRP A 217 9.53 -13.22 -3.81
N PRO A 218 10.70 -13.84 -4.04
CA PRO A 218 11.00 -14.50 -5.31
C PRO A 218 10.11 -15.72 -5.59
N GLN A 219 9.47 -16.28 -4.56
CA GLN A 219 8.51 -17.39 -4.66
C GLN A 219 7.06 -16.91 -4.83
N GLU A 220 6.79 -15.60 -4.79
CA GLU A 220 5.45 -15.05 -5.04
C GLU A 220 5.23 -14.86 -6.54
N SER A 221 4.44 -15.75 -7.12
CA SER A 221 4.18 -15.80 -8.57
C SER A 221 3.54 -14.51 -9.11
N LEU A 222 2.68 -13.85 -8.33
CA LEU A 222 1.97 -12.64 -8.76
C LEU A 222 2.90 -11.45 -8.97
N GLY A 223 4.00 -11.34 -8.22
CA GLY A 223 4.96 -10.24 -8.40
C GLY A 223 5.69 -10.34 -9.74
N TRP A 224 6.10 -11.55 -10.10
CA TRP A 224 6.70 -11.83 -11.41
C TRP A 224 5.71 -11.62 -12.56
N PHE A 225 4.46 -12.05 -12.37
CA PHE A 225 3.39 -11.84 -13.36
C PHE A 225 3.12 -10.35 -13.62
N ALA A 226 3.01 -9.56 -12.56
CA ALA A 226 2.78 -8.12 -12.68
C ALA A 226 3.98 -7.41 -13.34
N LEU A 227 5.22 -7.78 -12.96
CA LEU A 227 6.44 -7.27 -13.60
C LEU A 227 6.46 -7.58 -15.10
N ALA A 228 6.04 -8.80 -15.47
CA ALA A 228 5.97 -9.18 -16.88
C ALA A 228 4.95 -8.37 -17.67
N ASN A 229 3.76 -8.13 -17.09
CA ASN A 229 2.74 -7.30 -17.74
C ASN A 229 3.23 -5.87 -17.95
N ALA A 230 3.90 -5.28 -16.95
CA ALA A 230 4.50 -3.94 -17.08
C ALA A 230 5.55 -3.89 -18.20
N ARG A 231 6.44 -4.89 -18.29
CA ARG A 231 7.46 -5.00 -19.33
C ARG A 231 6.89 -5.26 -20.72
N TYR A 232 5.83 -6.06 -20.79
CA TYR A 232 5.10 -6.31 -22.02
C TYR A 232 4.46 -5.01 -22.56
N SER A 233 3.81 -4.24 -21.68
CA SER A 233 3.25 -2.93 -22.04
C SER A 233 4.30 -1.92 -22.50
N ASP A 234 5.54 -2.04 -22.00
CA ASP A 234 6.69 -1.23 -22.45
C ASP A 234 7.37 -1.79 -23.72
N GLY A 235 6.86 -2.89 -24.29
CA GLY A 235 7.41 -3.52 -25.50
C GLY A 235 8.66 -4.37 -25.27
N ASN A 236 9.12 -4.53 -24.03
CA ASN A 236 10.28 -5.34 -23.67
C ASN A 236 9.90 -6.83 -23.59
N LEU A 237 9.58 -7.43 -24.74
CA LEU A 237 9.06 -8.80 -24.82
C LEU A 237 10.01 -9.85 -24.23
N GLY A 238 11.33 -9.65 -24.34
CA GLY A 238 12.32 -10.56 -23.76
C GLY A 238 12.26 -10.61 -22.23
N ASP A 239 12.31 -9.44 -21.62
CA ASP A 239 12.21 -9.26 -20.17
C ASP A 239 10.83 -9.69 -19.62
N ALA A 240 9.77 -9.54 -20.42
CA ALA A 240 8.43 -10.03 -20.09
C ALA A 240 8.39 -11.57 -20.09
N GLU A 241 8.99 -12.22 -21.09
CA GLU A 241 9.09 -13.68 -21.14
C GLU A 241 9.83 -14.23 -19.91
N ASP A 242 10.98 -13.65 -19.57
CA ASP A 242 11.78 -14.09 -18.42
C ASP A 242 10.99 -13.98 -17.11
N ALA A 243 10.29 -12.86 -16.91
CA ALA A 243 9.43 -12.68 -15.74
C ALA A 243 8.25 -13.67 -15.72
N LEU A 244 7.62 -13.98 -16.86
CA LEU A 244 6.56 -14.99 -16.93
C LEU A 244 7.07 -16.40 -16.65
N ARG A 245 8.27 -16.74 -17.11
CA ARG A 245 8.94 -18.02 -16.80
C ARG A 245 9.17 -18.15 -15.30
N HIS A 246 9.63 -17.10 -14.62
CA HIS A 246 9.72 -17.07 -13.16
C HIS A 246 8.36 -17.20 -12.49
N SER A 247 7.33 -16.52 -13.00
CA SER A 247 5.97 -16.57 -12.45
C SER A 247 5.39 -17.99 -12.46
N VAL A 248 5.47 -18.69 -13.60
CA VAL A 248 4.99 -20.07 -13.71
C VAL A 248 5.93 -21.06 -13.04
N GLY A 249 7.22 -20.75 -12.90
CA GLY A 249 8.14 -21.55 -12.10
C GLY A 249 7.81 -21.50 -10.61
N ALA A 250 7.48 -20.32 -10.08
CA ALA A 250 7.09 -20.12 -8.69
C ALA A 250 5.71 -20.71 -8.36
N LYS A 251 4.77 -20.66 -9.31
CA LYS A 251 3.45 -21.31 -9.18
C LYS A 251 3.09 -22.03 -10.49
N PRO A 252 3.49 -23.31 -10.64
CA PRO A 252 3.21 -24.09 -11.84
C PRO A 252 1.73 -24.19 -12.20
N GLY A 253 0.83 -24.16 -11.20
CA GLY A 253 -0.62 -24.18 -11.41
C GLY A 253 -1.24 -22.83 -11.81
N PHE A 254 -0.45 -21.79 -12.12
CA PHE A 254 -0.99 -20.47 -12.43
C PHE A 254 -1.35 -20.31 -13.92
N ALA A 255 -2.56 -20.74 -14.28
CA ALA A 255 -3.04 -20.76 -15.66
C ALA A 255 -2.91 -19.41 -16.40
N ALA A 256 -3.20 -18.28 -15.72
CA ALA A 256 -3.06 -16.96 -16.32
C ALA A 256 -1.60 -16.61 -16.66
N GLY A 257 -0.63 -17.04 -15.85
CA GLY A 257 0.80 -16.89 -16.14
C GLY A 257 1.21 -17.68 -17.39
N TRP A 258 0.71 -18.91 -17.54
CA TRP A 258 0.95 -19.72 -18.74
C TRP A 258 0.34 -19.10 -20.00
N PHE A 259 -0.86 -18.54 -19.90
CA PHE A 259 -1.51 -17.88 -21.03
C PHE A 259 -0.75 -16.62 -21.46
N ASN A 260 -0.32 -15.78 -20.52
CA ASN A 260 0.48 -14.59 -20.85
C ASN A 260 1.85 -14.99 -21.42
N LEU A 261 2.50 -16.05 -20.89
CA LEU A 261 3.74 -16.58 -21.46
C LEU A 261 3.54 -16.99 -22.92
N ALA A 262 2.42 -17.65 -23.22
CA ALA A 262 2.11 -18.08 -24.58
C ALA A 262 1.90 -16.90 -25.54
N ASN A 263 1.23 -15.82 -25.10
CA ASN A 263 1.05 -14.62 -25.90
C ASN A 263 2.41 -13.95 -26.21
N VAL A 264 3.24 -13.74 -25.18
CA VAL A 264 4.58 -13.15 -25.35
C VAL A 264 5.44 -13.97 -26.30
N LEU A 265 5.46 -15.30 -26.14
CA LEU A 265 6.20 -16.21 -27.02
C LEU A 265 5.72 -16.14 -28.47
N SER A 266 4.42 -15.97 -28.69
CA SER A 266 3.86 -15.84 -30.04
C SER A 266 4.35 -14.56 -30.73
N GLU A 267 4.34 -13.44 -30.01
CA GLU A 267 4.83 -12.15 -30.50
C GLU A 267 6.34 -12.12 -30.71
N ARG A 268 7.08 -12.93 -29.95
CA ARG A 268 8.51 -13.14 -30.16
C ARG A 268 8.83 -14.09 -31.32
N GLY A 269 7.83 -14.68 -31.99
CA GLY A 269 8.05 -15.60 -33.09
C GLY A 269 8.45 -17.01 -32.65
N CYS A 270 8.03 -17.45 -31.46
CA CYS A 270 8.28 -18.79 -30.89
C CYS A 270 7.00 -19.65 -30.86
N PRO A 271 6.42 -20.02 -32.02
CA PRO A 271 5.09 -20.62 -32.10
C PRO A 271 4.99 -22.01 -31.44
N GLN A 272 6.06 -22.80 -31.43
CA GLN A 272 6.07 -24.11 -30.78
C GLN A 272 5.96 -23.98 -29.25
N GLN A 273 6.76 -23.09 -28.67
CA GLN A 273 6.79 -22.78 -27.25
C GLN A 273 5.48 -22.12 -26.81
N ALA A 274 4.97 -21.18 -27.61
CA ALA A 274 3.67 -20.56 -27.40
C ALA A 274 2.54 -21.60 -27.36
N GLY A 275 2.52 -22.54 -28.30
CA GLY A 275 1.55 -23.64 -28.34
C GLY A 275 1.60 -24.52 -27.09
N ALA A 276 2.81 -24.86 -26.61
CA ALA A 276 2.99 -25.63 -25.39
C ALA A 276 2.47 -24.90 -24.13
N ALA A 277 2.84 -23.62 -23.96
CA ALA A 277 2.35 -22.80 -22.84
C ALA A 277 0.82 -22.62 -22.88
N ALA A 278 0.24 -22.37 -24.06
CA ALA A 278 -1.20 -22.25 -24.23
C ALA A 278 -1.93 -23.55 -23.89
N SER A 279 -1.35 -24.70 -24.25
CA SER A 279 -1.88 -26.00 -23.88
C SER A 279 -1.88 -26.21 -22.37
N CYS A 280 -0.82 -25.76 -21.69
CA CYS A 280 -0.77 -25.85 -20.23
C CYS A 280 -1.83 -24.96 -19.56
N ALA A 281 -2.03 -23.73 -20.03
CA ALA A 281 -3.08 -22.84 -19.51
C ALA A 281 -4.48 -23.49 -19.60
N ARG A 282 -4.80 -24.10 -20.75
CA ARG A 282 -6.07 -24.84 -20.95
C ARG A 282 -6.17 -26.08 -20.08
N HIS A 283 -5.06 -26.81 -19.89
CA HIS A 283 -5.04 -27.99 -19.03
C HIS A 283 -5.37 -27.62 -17.57
N LEU A 284 -4.78 -26.53 -17.08
CA LEU A 284 -4.93 -26.05 -15.70
C LEU A 284 -6.31 -25.43 -15.41
N ALA A 285 -6.98 -24.88 -16.42
CA ALA A 285 -8.27 -24.23 -16.27
C ALA A 285 -9.14 -24.49 -17.53
N PRO A 286 -9.65 -25.73 -17.70
CA PRO A 286 -10.35 -26.15 -18.91
C PRO A 286 -11.69 -25.43 -19.14
N ASP A 287 -12.33 -24.96 -18.07
CA ASP A 287 -13.61 -24.26 -18.12
C ASP A 287 -13.46 -22.73 -18.31
N ASP A 288 -12.23 -22.20 -18.30
CA ASP A 288 -11.98 -20.77 -18.48
C ASP A 288 -11.87 -20.42 -19.97
N ALA A 289 -12.94 -19.84 -20.51
CA ALA A 289 -13.04 -19.48 -21.92
C ALA A 289 -11.93 -18.54 -22.42
N ARG A 290 -11.24 -17.79 -21.53
CA ARG A 290 -10.11 -16.94 -21.90
C ARG A 290 -8.95 -17.76 -22.47
N PHE A 291 -8.74 -18.97 -21.99
CA PHE A 291 -7.62 -19.83 -22.39
C PHE A 291 -7.94 -20.73 -23.59
N SER A 292 -9.22 -20.85 -23.95
CA SER A 292 -9.70 -21.58 -25.12
C SER A 292 -9.44 -20.85 -26.44
N GLN A 293 -9.08 -19.57 -26.38
CA GLN A 293 -8.73 -18.79 -27.57
C GLN A 293 -7.45 -19.34 -28.23
N ARG A 294 -7.44 -19.40 -29.57
CA ARG A 294 -6.21 -19.73 -30.30
C ARG A 294 -5.29 -18.52 -30.26
N ILE A 295 -4.06 -18.76 -29.80
CA ILE A 295 -2.99 -17.77 -29.91
C ILE A 295 -2.48 -17.81 -31.35
N GLY A 296 -2.69 -16.71 -32.07
CA GLY A 296 -2.22 -16.53 -33.45
C GLY A 296 -0.76 -16.09 -33.48
N SER A 297 0.00 -16.53 -34.49
CA SER A 297 1.36 -16.07 -34.75
C SER A 297 1.30 -14.71 -35.46
N THR A 298 1.88 -13.67 -34.86
CA THR A 298 1.94 -12.32 -35.43
C THR A 298 3.32 -11.96 -35.95
N ALA A 299 4.37 -12.68 -35.55
CA ALA A 299 5.75 -12.44 -35.95
C ALA A 299 6.30 -13.55 -36.87
N ALA A 300 7.33 -13.22 -37.64
CA ALA A 300 8.18 -14.22 -38.31
C ALA A 300 8.90 -15.08 -37.26
N ALA A 301 9.27 -16.31 -37.62
CA ALA A 301 9.97 -17.21 -36.69
C ALA A 301 11.24 -16.52 -36.14
N GLY A 302 11.31 -16.41 -34.81
CA GLY A 302 12.41 -15.78 -34.11
C GLY A 302 13.50 -16.79 -33.75
N ASP A 303 14.75 -16.32 -33.68
CA ASP A 303 15.86 -17.11 -33.15
C ASP A 303 15.86 -17.09 -31.61
N GLY A 304 16.40 -18.14 -30.98
CA GLY A 304 16.62 -18.19 -29.52
C GLY A 304 15.43 -18.63 -28.66
N CYS A 305 14.42 -19.28 -29.25
CA CYS A 305 13.25 -19.79 -28.52
C CYS A 305 13.61 -20.93 -27.54
N GLN A 306 13.61 -20.63 -26.24
CA GLN A 306 13.91 -21.60 -25.18
C GLN A 306 12.69 -22.47 -24.84
N ALA A 307 12.91 -23.74 -24.49
CA ALA A 307 11.82 -24.62 -24.03
C ALA A 307 11.07 -24.00 -22.84
N VAL A 308 9.74 -24.08 -22.83
CA VAL A 308 8.91 -23.63 -21.69
C VAL A 308 9.08 -24.57 -20.49
N PRO A 309 8.80 -24.14 -19.26
CA PRO A 309 8.82 -25.02 -18.11
C PRO A 309 7.86 -26.22 -18.27
N VAL A 310 8.05 -27.26 -17.47
CA VAL A 310 7.18 -28.44 -17.53
C VAL A 310 5.81 -28.08 -16.96
N CYS A 311 4.76 -28.31 -17.73
CA CYS A 311 3.39 -28.17 -17.25
C CYS A 311 3.13 -29.18 -16.13
N PRO A 312 2.60 -28.77 -14.96
CA PRO A 312 2.33 -29.70 -13.88
C PRO A 312 1.22 -30.68 -14.29
N ALA A 313 1.25 -31.88 -13.70
CA ALA A 313 0.12 -32.79 -13.73
C ALA A 313 -0.96 -32.30 -12.76
N ASN A 314 -2.23 -32.58 -13.10
CA ASN A 314 -3.39 -32.34 -12.24
C ASN A 314 -3.28 -33.03 -10.88
#